data_AF-A0A7S2DBP2-F1
#
_entry.id   AF-A0A7S2DBP2-F1
#
_cell.length_a   1.000
_cell.length_b   1.000
_cell.length_c   1.000
_cell.angle_alpha   90.00
_cell.angle_beta   90.00
_cell.angle_gamma   90.00
#
_symmetry.space_group_name_H-M   'P 1'
#
loop_
_entity.id
_entity.type
_entity.pdbx_description
1 polymer ?
#
loop_
_entity_poly.entity_id
_entity_poly.type
_entity_poly.pdbx_seq_one_letter_code
_entity_poly.pdbx_strand_id
1 'polypeptide(L)'
;PDEARPIFAIVSCIRSTPSQPDLHATSLFRTLLPSLSTSITLSELARWDVRIYLCADADDVLFRNRTMEIEAASPAGMRTRAFFFPRVPNRVPSREAAEHARVEGAEYLHRTNDDIRYLSAGW
;
A
#
# COMPACT_ATOMS: atom_id res chain seq x y z
N PRO A 1 16.19 24.96 -7.15
CA PRO A 1 15.53 23.67 -7.49
C PRO A 1 15.13 22.98 -6.19
N ASP A 2 13.84 22.87 -5.90
CA ASP A 2 13.40 22.01 -4.80
C ASP A 2 13.93 20.61 -5.07
N GLU A 3 14.79 20.13 -4.19
CA GLU A 3 15.36 18.80 -4.26
C GLU A 3 14.20 17.81 -4.11
N ALA A 4 14.04 16.89 -5.07
CA ALA A 4 12.95 15.93 -5.04
C ALA A 4 13.09 15.07 -3.78
N ARG A 5 12.04 15.05 -2.94
CA ARG A 5 12.05 14.25 -1.71
C ARG A 5 12.33 12.77 -2.04
N PRO A 6 13.22 12.08 -1.31
CA PRO A 6 13.43 10.65 -1.47
C PRO A 6 12.13 9.87 -1.29
N ILE A 7 11.96 8.83 -2.11
CA ILE A 7 10.75 7.98 -2.09
C ILE A 7 10.91 6.90 -1.01
N PHE A 8 9.97 6.89 -0.07
CA PHE A 8 9.82 5.81 0.90
C PHE A 8 8.63 4.93 0.49
N ALA A 9 8.91 3.71 0.04
CA ALA A 9 7.89 2.80 -0.44
C ALA A 9 7.41 1.86 0.66
N ILE A 10 6.10 1.84 0.90
CA ILE A 10 5.42 0.83 1.72
C ILE A 10 4.82 -0.19 0.76
N VAL A 11 5.29 -1.43 0.82
CA VAL A 11 4.80 -2.52 -0.04
C VAL A 11 3.96 -3.47 0.79
N SER A 12 2.70 -3.66 0.40
CA SER A 12 1.79 -4.60 1.07
C SER A 12 1.01 -5.39 0.04
N CYS A 13 0.83 -6.68 0.26
CA CYS A 13 -0.09 -7.44 -0.57
C CYS A 13 -1.45 -7.59 0.12
N ILE A 14 -2.49 -7.47 -0.68
CA ILE A 14 -3.90 -7.49 -0.27
C ILE A 14 -4.57 -8.71 -0.88
N ARG A 15 -5.54 -9.28 -0.17
CA ARG A 15 -6.37 -10.37 -0.70
C ARG A 15 -7.75 -10.34 -0.09
N SER A 16 -8.77 -10.35 -0.93
CA SER A 16 -10.15 -10.45 -0.49
C SER A 16 -10.49 -11.88 -0.07
N THR A 17 -11.38 -12.00 0.90
CA THR A 17 -11.96 -13.28 1.32
C THR A 17 -13.45 -13.30 1.01
N PRO A 18 -14.06 -14.50 0.84
CA PRO A 18 -15.49 -14.61 0.57
C PRO A 18 -16.41 -13.98 1.62
N SER A 19 -15.91 -13.76 2.85
CA SER A 19 -16.65 -13.13 3.94
C SER A 19 -16.62 -11.60 3.93
N GLN A 20 -15.88 -10.98 3.01
CA GLN A 20 -15.73 -9.52 2.91
C GLN A 20 -16.68 -8.98 1.82
N PRO A 21 -17.80 -8.35 2.19
CA PRO A 21 -18.80 -7.88 1.21
C PRO A 21 -18.32 -6.66 0.41
N ASP A 22 -17.40 -5.85 0.95
CA ASP A 22 -16.90 -4.62 0.35
C ASP A 22 -15.49 -4.28 0.85
N LEU A 23 -14.92 -3.18 0.35
CA LEU A 23 -13.60 -2.70 0.74
C LEU A 23 -13.49 -2.37 2.24
N HIS A 24 -14.53 -1.81 2.86
CA HIS A 24 -14.51 -1.43 4.27
C HIS A 24 -14.50 -2.64 5.21
N ALA A 25 -14.89 -3.82 4.73
CA ALA A 25 -14.72 -5.08 5.46
C ALA A 25 -13.30 -5.64 5.40
N THR A 26 -12.44 -5.14 4.51
CA THR A 26 -11.07 -5.65 4.30
C THR A 26 -10.10 -5.14 5.36
N SER A 27 -9.04 -5.92 5.60
CA SER A 27 -7.93 -5.51 6.49
C SER A 27 -7.29 -4.21 6.00
N LEU A 28 -7.08 -4.05 4.69
CA LEU A 28 -6.55 -2.80 4.12
C LEU A 28 -7.26 -1.54 4.69
N PHE A 29 -8.59 -1.51 4.68
CA PHE A 29 -9.39 -0.36 5.14
C PHE A 29 -9.63 -0.33 6.65
N ARG A 30 -9.61 -1.48 7.34
CA ARG A 30 -9.87 -1.55 8.79
C ARG A 30 -8.60 -1.42 9.64
N THR A 31 -7.44 -1.72 9.07
CA THR A 31 -6.17 -1.77 9.80
C THR A 31 -5.09 -0.94 9.13
N LEU A 32 -4.61 -1.33 7.94
CA LEU A 32 -3.38 -0.75 7.41
C LEU A 32 -3.50 0.75 7.10
N LEU A 33 -4.43 1.15 6.23
CA LEU A 33 -4.55 2.56 5.83
C LEU A 33 -4.87 3.50 7.00
N PRO A 34 -5.81 3.17 7.92
CA PRO A 34 -6.03 3.98 9.11
C PRO A 34 -4.79 4.09 9.98
N SER A 35 -4.04 3.00 10.17
CA SER A 35 -2.85 3.02 11.03
C SER A 35 -1.73 3.88 10.45
N LEU A 36 -1.49 3.81 9.14
CA LEU A 36 -0.52 4.66 8.44
C LEU A 36 -0.87 6.15 8.57
N SER A 37 -2.16 6.49 8.47
CA SER A 37 -2.65 7.86 8.66
C SER A 37 -2.32 8.44 10.04
N THR A 38 -2.14 7.59 11.05
CA THR A 38 -1.82 8.00 12.42
C THR A 38 -0.34 7.84 12.78
N SER A 39 0.39 6.97 12.08
CA SER A 39 1.77 6.63 12.45
C SER A 39 2.82 7.49 11.74
N ILE A 40 2.52 8.00 10.54
CA ILE A 40 3.46 8.82 9.77
C ILE A 40 3.17 10.30 10.05
N THR A 41 4.18 11.04 10.50
CA THR A 41 4.06 12.42 10.95
C THR A 41 4.11 13.43 9.80
N LEU A 42 3.62 14.66 10.02
CA LEU A 42 3.76 15.73 9.03
C LEU A 42 5.22 16.07 8.72
N SER A 43 6.11 15.97 9.71
CA SER A 43 7.56 16.15 9.51
C SER A 43 8.16 15.07 8.61
N GLU A 44 7.71 13.82 8.74
CA GLU A 44 8.11 12.74 7.84
C GLU A 44 7.54 12.94 6.44
N LEU A 45 6.27 13.33 6.33
CA LEU A 45 5.68 13.68 5.05
C LEU A 45 6.36 14.89 4.41
N ALA A 46 6.93 15.82 5.17
CA ALA A 46 7.75 16.91 4.60
C ALA A 46 9.11 16.43 4.10
N ARG A 47 9.65 15.34 4.67
CA ARG A 47 10.97 14.78 4.33
C ARG A 47 10.90 13.73 3.21
N TRP A 48 9.85 12.93 3.18
CA TRP A 48 9.71 11.75 2.32
C TRP A 48 8.52 11.89 1.39
N ASP A 49 8.66 11.40 0.17
CA ASP A 49 7.53 11.09 -0.71
C ASP A 49 7.06 9.66 -0.41
N VAL A 50 6.13 9.54 0.54
CA VAL A 50 5.61 8.23 0.99
C VAL A 50 4.62 7.68 -0.03
N ARG A 51 4.93 6.50 -0.55
CA ARG A 51 4.10 5.80 -1.55
C ARG A 51 3.74 4.40 -1.08
N ILE A 52 2.48 4.02 -1.24
CA ILE A 52 1.93 2.72 -0.86
C ILE A 52 1.73 1.90 -2.13
N TYR A 53 2.47 0.81 -2.27
CA TYR A 53 2.37 -0.13 -3.39
C TYR A 53 1.62 -1.36 -2.91
N LEU A 54 0.37 -1.47 -3.37
CA LEU A 54 -0.49 -2.62 -3.08
C LEU A 54 -0.37 -3.66 -4.18
N CYS A 55 -0.25 -4.93 -3.82
CA CYS A 55 -0.21 -6.06 -4.74
C CYS A 55 -1.34 -7.05 -4.48
N ALA A 56 -2.03 -7.49 -5.52
CA ALA A 56 -3.04 -8.54 -5.45
C ALA A 56 -2.89 -9.53 -6.61
N ASP A 57 -3.50 -10.70 -6.47
CA ASP A 57 -3.72 -11.60 -7.60
C ASP A 57 -4.75 -10.97 -8.56
N ALA A 58 -4.58 -11.15 -9.86
CA ALA A 58 -5.47 -10.60 -10.89
C ALA A 58 -6.88 -11.23 -10.91
N ASP A 59 -7.06 -12.35 -10.21
CA ASP A 59 -8.36 -12.99 -9.97
C ASP A 59 -9.08 -12.42 -8.72
N ASP A 60 -8.48 -11.47 -7.99
CA ASP A 60 -9.13 -10.78 -6.88
C ASP A 60 -10.12 -9.71 -7.39
N VAL A 61 -11.33 -10.16 -7.67
CA VAL A 61 -12.37 -9.33 -8.30
C VAL A 61 -12.76 -8.13 -7.45
N LEU A 62 -12.82 -8.27 -6.12
CA LEU A 62 -13.21 -7.20 -5.22
C LEU A 62 -12.25 -6.01 -5.34
N PHE A 63 -10.96 -6.26 -5.14
CA PHE A 63 -9.97 -5.19 -5.22
C PHE A 63 -9.80 -4.69 -6.65
N ARG A 64 -9.79 -5.58 -7.65
CA ARG A 64 -9.61 -5.20 -9.06
C ARG A 64 -10.69 -4.27 -9.59
N ASN A 65 -11.95 -4.53 -9.23
CA ASN A 65 -13.06 -3.70 -9.69
C ASN A 65 -13.16 -2.36 -8.93
N ARG A 66 -12.41 -2.21 -7.83
CA ARG A 66 -12.47 -1.04 -6.94
C ARG A 66 -11.13 -0.31 -6.84
N THR A 67 -10.20 -0.53 -7.77
CA THR A 67 -8.87 0.09 -7.79
C THR A 67 -8.90 1.60 -7.59
N MET A 68 -9.77 2.32 -8.30
CA MET A 68 -9.90 3.77 -8.17
C MET A 68 -10.32 4.20 -6.75
N GLU A 69 -11.20 3.43 -6.10
CA GLU A 69 -11.65 3.69 -4.73
C GLU A 69 -10.52 3.43 -3.72
N ILE A 70 -9.71 2.39 -3.94
CA ILE A 70 -8.52 2.08 -3.13
C ILE A 70 -7.50 3.20 -3.23
N GLU A 71 -7.18 3.66 -4.44
CA GLU A 71 -6.19 4.71 -4.65
C GLU A 71 -6.68 6.06 -4.11
N ALA A 72 -7.98 6.35 -4.24
CA ALA A 72 -8.60 7.54 -3.64
C ALA A 72 -8.63 7.50 -2.10
N ALA A 73 -8.64 6.32 -1.49
CA ALA A 73 -8.57 6.12 -0.04
C ALA A 73 -7.15 6.25 0.54
N SER A 74 -6.19 6.75 -0.23
CA SER A 74 -4.84 7.02 0.25
C SER A 74 -4.84 7.89 1.51
N PRO A 75 -4.05 7.55 2.54
CA PRO A 75 -3.80 8.44 3.67
C PRO A 75 -3.32 9.83 3.19
N ALA A 76 -3.73 10.87 3.91
CA ALA A 76 -3.38 12.24 3.55
C ALA A 76 -1.86 12.44 3.42
N GLY A 77 -1.42 13.07 2.33
CA GLY A 77 -0.01 13.30 2.04
C GLY A 77 0.76 12.09 1.49
N MET A 78 0.09 10.94 1.31
CA MET A 78 0.65 9.73 0.70
C MET A 78 -0.02 9.43 -0.64
N ARG A 79 0.59 8.54 -1.42
CA ARG A 79 0.02 8.06 -2.69
C ARG A 79 -0.05 6.55 -2.71
N THR A 80 -1.24 6.01 -2.95
CA THR A 80 -1.46 4.57 -3.10
C THR A 80 -1.55 4.20 -4.57
N ARG A 81 -0.96 3.07 -4.94
CA ARG A 81 -1.11 2.41 -6.25
C ARG A 81 -1.38 0.93 -6.04
N ALA A 82 -2.35 0.39 -6.77
CA ALA A 82 -2.63 -1.05 -6.73
C ALA A 82 -2.24 -1.74 -8.03
N PHE A 83 -1.51 -2.84 -7.90
CA PHE A 83 -1.02 -3.66 -9.00
C PHE A 83 -1.60 -5.07 -8.90
N PHE A 84 -2.02 -5.60 -10.05
CA PHE A 84 -2.65 -6.90 -10.16
C PHE A 84 -1.81 -7.80 -11.04
N PHE A 85 -1.36 -8.93 -10.49
CA PHE A 85 -0.44 -9.84 -11.15
C PHE A 85 -1.10 -11.20 -11.42
N PRO A 86 -0.70 -11.93 -12.48
CA PRO A 86 -1.18 -13.28 -12.69
C PRO A 86 -0.95 -14.15 -11.45
N ARG A 87 -2.01 -14.85 -11.02
CA ARG A 87 -1.93 -15.72 -9.84
C ARG A 87 -0.95 -16.85 -10.09
N VAL A 88 0.00 -17.01 -9.16
CA VAL A 88 0.90 -18.15 -9.10
C VAL A 88 0.61 -18.92 -7.81
N PRO A 89 0.31 -20.23 -7.87
CA PRO A 89 0.02 -21.02 -6.68
C PRO A 89 1.12 -20.89 -5.60
N ASN A 90 0.71 -20.75 -4.34
CA ASN A 90 1.59 -20.64 -3.16
C ASN A 90 2.59 -19.48 -3.22
N ARG A 91 2.24 -18.39 -3.91
CA ARG A 91 3.10 -17.22 -4.05
C ARG A 91 2.31 -15.94 -3.83
N VAL A 92 2.95 -15.00 -3.16
CA VAL A 92 2.48 -13.62 -2.98
C VAL A 92 3.29 -12.71 -3.91
N PRO A 93 2.66 -11.84 -4.72
CA PRO A 93 3.35 -11.03 -5.73
C PRO A 93 4.05 -9.77 -5.13
N SER A 94 4.65 -9.91 -3.95
CA SER A 94 5.31 -8.79 -3.27
C SER A 94 6.61 -8.35 -3.95
N ARG A 95 7.28 -9.26 -4.67
CA ARG A 95 8.52 -8.96 -5.40
C ARG A 95 8.24 -8.05 -6.59
N GLU A 96 7.15 -8.28 -7.29
CA GLU A 96 6.74 -7.44 -8.40
C GLU A 96 6.40 -6.03 -7.95
N ALA A 97 5.62 -5.86 -6.88
CA ALA A 97 5.34 -4.54 -6.32
C ALA A 97 6.60 -3.82 -5.83
N ALA A 98 7.52 -4.55 -5.18
CA ALA A 98 8.82 -3.99 -4.79
C ALA A 98 9.66 -3.54 -6.00
N GLU A 99 9.64 -4.29 -7.09
CA GLU A 99 10.33 -3.92 -8.33
C GLU A 99 9.71 -2.67 -8.98
N HIS A 100 8.37 -2.55 -8.98
CA HIS A 100 7.71 -1.31 -9.39
C HIS A 100 8.18 -0.10 -8.57
N ALA A 101 8.23 -0.25 -7.23
CA ALA A 101 8.75 0.81 -6.37
C ALA A 101 10.20 1.18 -6.69
N ARG A 102 11.07 0.18 -6.90
CA ARG A 102 12.48 0.38 -7.27
C ARG A 102 12.62 1.11 -8.61
N VAL A 103 11.88 0.70 -9.62
CA VAL A 103 11.88 1.35 -10.96
C VAL A 103 11.37 2.78 -10.88
N GLU A 104 10.43 3.08 -9.98
CA GLU A 104 9.94 4.44 -9.71
C GLU A 104 10.92 5.29 -8.88
N GLY A 105 12.06 4.74 -8.45
CA GLY A 105 13.11 5.45 -7.72
C GLY A 105 12.98 5.37 -6.19
N ALA A 106 12.27 4.38 -5.65
CA ALA A 106 12.27 4.13 -4.21
C ALA A 106 13.68 3.87 -3.68
N GLU A 107 14.12 4.69 -2.72
CA GLU A 107 15.38 4.53 -2.00
C GLU A 107 15.22 3.61 -0.79
N TYR A 108 14.03 3.67 -0.17
CA TYR A 108 13.69 2.90 1.02
C TYR A 108 12.44 2.06 0.75
N LEU A 109 12.45 0.84 1.28
CA LEU A 109 11.35 -0.09 1.14
C LEU A 109 11.01 -0.71 2.50
N HIS A 110 9.75 -0.56 2.89
CA HIS A 110 9.16 -1.26 4.02
C HIS A 110 8.10 -2.24 3.52
N ARG A 111 8.34 -3.54 3.72
CA ARG A 111 7.38 -4.58 3.35
C ARG A 111 6.53 -4.94 4.58
N THR A 112 5.22 -4.99 4.39
CA THR A 112 4.26 -5.35 5.44
C THR A 112 3.09 -6.18 4.89
N ASN A 113 2.15 -6.53 5.75
CA ASN A 113 0.87 -7.12 5.39
C ASN A 113 -0.26 -6.10 5.61
N ASP A 114 -1.42 -6.32 4.99
CA ASP A 114 -2.57 -5.42 5.07
C ASP A 114 -3.38 -5.52 6.37
N ASP A 115 -3.14 -6.57 7.16
CA ASP A 115 -3.69 -6.80 8.49
C ASP A 115 -2.83 -6.23 9.64
N ILE A 116 -1.69 -5.59 9.31
CA ILE A 116 -0.84 -4.93 10.29
C ILE A 116 -1.44 -3.58 10.71
N ARG A 117 -1.27 -3.28 12.00
CA ARG A 117 -1.59 -1.98 12.61
C ARG A 117 -0.35 -1.42 13.30
N TYR A 118 0.14 -0.27 12.84
CA TYR A 118 1.15 0.50 13.55
C TYR A 118 0.52 1.25 14.73
N LEU A 119 1.14 1.17 15.90
CA LEU A 119 0.57 1.68 17.16
C LEU A 119 1.19 3.01 17.61
N SER A 120 2.37 3.35 17.13
CA SER A 120 3.11 4.56 17.51
C SER A 120 3.38 5.42 16.28
N ALA A 121 3.47 6.73 16.49
CA ALA A 121 3.96 7.67 15.50
C ALA A 121 5.49 7.69 15.45
N GLY A 122 6.04 8.01 14.28
CA GLY A 122 7.50 8.10 14.06
C GLY A 122 8.00 7.01 13.11
N TRP A 123 8.39 7.40 11.90
CA TRP A 123 8.98 6.55 10.85
C TRP A 123 10.36 7.05 10.42
#